data_AF-A0A015KDB1-F1
#
_entry.id   AF-A0A015KDB1-F1
#
_cell.length_a   1.000
_cell.length_b   1.000
_cell.length_c   1.000
_cell.angle_alpha   90.00
_cell.angle_beta   90.00
_cell.angle_gamma   90.00
#
_symmetry.space_group_name_H-M   'P 1'
#
loop_
_entity.id
_entity.type
_entity.pdbx_description
1 polymer ?
#
loop_
_entity_poly.entity_id
_entity_poly.type
_entity_poly.pdbx_seq_one_letter_code
_entity_poly.pdbx_strand_id
1 'polypeptide(L)' 'MSDNRHACGSHFIKHYQDISVSSTNRNISKDLPIFNNSKVSHANLLHTRWSSNYKKDIFSNRTGISYQASYSAYSLDHV' A
#
# COMPACT_ATOMS: atom_id res chain seq x y z
N MET A 1 -14.30 26.44 -24.00
CA MET A 1 -14.09 25.28 -23.09
C MET A 1 -14.77 25.65 -21.78
N SER A 2 -15.80 24.92 -21.35
CA SER A 2 -16.68 25.34 -20.26
C SER A 2 -16.08 25.08 -18.87
N ASP A 3 -16.30 26.05 -17.98
CA ASP A 3 -15.58 26.33 -16.73
C ASP A 3 -16.26 25.73 -15.47
N ASN A 4 -16.98 24.62 -15.62
CA ASN A 4 -17.81 24.06 -14.54
C ASN A 4 -17.77 22.52 -14.49
N ARG A 5 -16.59 21.91 -14.53
CA ARG A 5 -16.46 20.46 -14.27
C ARG A 5 -16.37 20.17 -12.78
N HIS A 6 -17.43 20.46 -12.04
CA HIS A 6 -17.61 19.80 -10.74
C HIS A 6 -17.94 18.34 -11.05
N ALA A 7 -16.96 17.45 -10.91
CA ALA A 7 -17.22 16.03 -10.93
C ALA A 7 -18.15 15.73 -9.74
N CYS A 8 -19.45 15.58 -10.02
CA CYS A 8 -20.44 15.17 -9.03
C CYS A 8 -19.90 13.92 -8.31
N GLY A 9 -20.09 13.79 -6.99
CA GLY A 9 -19.50 12.69 -6.19
C GLY A 9 -19.68 11.29 -6.80
N SER A 10 -20.75 11.08 -7.59
CA SER A 10 -21.03 9.88 -8.38
C SER A 10 -19.94 9.57 -9.44
N HIS A 11 -19.35 10.57 -10.09
CA HIS A 11 -18.24 10.42 -11.04
C HIS A 11 -16.93 10.07 -10.33
N PHE A 12 -16.69 10.66 -9.15
CA PHE A 12 -15.52 10.33 -8.33
C PHE A 12 -15.56 8.86 -7.86
N ILE A 13 -16.73 8.40 -7.42
CA ILE A 13 -16.95 7.01 -6.96
C ILE A 13 -16.71 6.00 -8.10
N LYS A 14 -17.29 6.23 -9.29
CA LYS A 14 -17.10 5.33 -10.44
C LYS A 14 -15.64 5.24 -10.87
N HIS A 15 -14.94 6.37 -10.96
CA HIS A 15 -13.53 6.39 -11.34
C HIS A 15 -12.66 5.61 -10.32
N TYR A 16 -12.95 5.72 -9.02
CA TYR A 16 -12.25 4.97 -7.99
C TYR A 16 -12.60 3.47 -8.00
N GLN A 17 -13.85 3.11 -8.30
CA GLN A 17 -14.28 1.72 -8.48
C GLN A 17 -13.62 1.07 -9.70
N ASP A 18 -13.53 1.77 -10.83
CA ASP A 18 -12.86 1.24 -12.02
C ASP A 18 -11.35 1.05 -11.80
N ILE A 19 -10.71 1.98 -11.07
CA ILE A 19 -9.31 1.83 -10.66
C ILE A 19 -9.14 0.63 -9.72
N SER A 20 -10.03 0.47 -8.73
CA SER A 20 -9.93 -0.65 -7.79
C SER A 20 -10.13 -1.99 -8.49
N VAL A 21 -11.12 -2.12 -9.36
CA VAL A 21 -11.39 -3.34 -10.16
C VAL A 21 -10.23 -3.64 -11.14
N SER A 22 -9.65 -2.61 -11.76
CA SER A 22 -8.44 -2.76 -12.60
C SER A 22 -7.22 -3.22 -11.80
N SER A 23 -7.08 -2.79 -10.55
CA SER A 23 -5.98 -3.19 -9.67
C SER A 23 -6.09 -4.64 -9.19
N THR A 24 -7.31 -5.17 -9.00
CA THR A 24 -7.55 -6.58 -8.65
C THR A 24 -7.22 -7.52 -9.80
N ASN A 25 -7.34 -7.06 -11.06
CA ASN A 25 -7.05 -7.85 -12.26
C ASN A 25 -5.57 -7.86 -12.66
N ARG A 26 -4.72 -7.00 -12.09
CA ARG A 26 -3.28 -7.04 -12.36
C ARG A 26 -2.61 -8.06 -11.44
N ASN A 27 -2.51 -9.28 -11.94
CA ASN A 27 -1.55 -10.29 -11.51
C ASN A 27 -1.58 -10.61 -10.01
N ILE A 28 -2.66 -11.20 -9.52
CA ILE A 28 -2.52 -12.17 -8.42
C ILE A 28 -1.80 -13.37 -9.05
N SER A 29 -0.47 -13.35 -9.00
CA SER A 29 0.33 -14.52 -9.31
C SER A 29 -0.13 -15.65 -8.38
N LYS A 30 -0.65 -16.73 -8.97
CA LYS A 30 -1.23 -17.87 -8.25
C LYS A 30 -0.19 -18.64 -7.41
N ASP A 31 1.09 -18.29 -7.53
CA ASP A 31 2.23 -18.91 -6.84
C ASP A 31 2.68 -18.15 -5.58
N LEU A 32 2.00 -17.07 -5.18
CA LEU A 32 2.30 -16.50 -3.87
C LEU A 32 1.75 -17.43 -2.79
N PRO A 33 2.57 -17.85 -1.80
CA PRO A 33 2.08 -18.67 -0.70
C PRO A 33 0.89 -17.95 -0.08
N ILE A 34 -0.21 -18.68 0.13
CA ILE A 34 -1.43 -18.17 0.76
C ILE A 34 -0.99 -17.52 2.07
N PHE A 35 -0.92 -16.19 2.07
CA PHE A 35 -0.50 -15.47 3.24
C PHE A 35 -1.62 -15.63 4.27
N ASN A 36 -1.39 -16.51 5.25
CA ASN A 36 -2.35 -16.74 6.31
C ASN A 36 -2.58 -15.43 7.06
N ASN A 37 -3.81 -14.92 7.05
CA ASN A 37 -4.18 -13.67 7.72
C ASN A 37 -4.31 -13.88 9.25
N SER A 38 -3.29 -14.47 9.85
CA SER A 38 -3.18 -14.69 11.29
C SER A 38 -2.31 -13.61 11.92
N LYS A 39 -2.58 -13.26 13.18
CA LYS A 39 -1.76 -12.30 13.94
C LYS A 39 -0.28 -12.72 13.98
N VAL A 40 -0.02 -14.02 14.12
CA VAL A 40 1.34 -14.60 14.17
C VAL A 40 2.07 -14.39 12.85
N SER A 41 1.40 -14.64 11.72
CA SER A 41 1.98 -14.44 10.38
C SER A 41 2.40 -12.99 10.14
N HIS A 42 1.57 -12.03 10.55
CA HIS A 42 1.91 -10.60 10.48
C HIS A 42 3.07 -10.22 11.39
N ALA A 43 3.09 -10.71 12.63
CA ALA A 43 4.18 -10.44 13.57
C ALA A 43 5.53 -10.96 13.04
N ASN A 44 5.57 -12.19 12.54
CA ASN A 44 6.76 -12.79 11.95
C ASN A 44 7.25 -12.01 10.72
N LEU A 45 6.32 -11.60 9.84
CA LEU A 45 6.65 -10.80 8.67
C LEU A 45 7.27 -9.44 9.06
N LEU A 46 6.70 -8.76 10.05
CA LEU A 46 7.23 -7.48 10.54
C LEU A 46 8.62 -7.66 11.14
N HIS A 47 8.81 -8.68 11.99
CA HIS A 47 10.10 -8.99 12.59
C HIS A 47 11.16 -9.25 11.53
N THR A 48 10.88 -10.13 10.55
CA THR A 48 11.81 -10.44 9.45
C THR A 48 12.17 -9.21 8.63
N ARG A 49 11.20 -8.34 8.30
CA ARG A 49 11.44 -7.11 7.55
C ARG A 49 12.29 -6.11 8.33
N TRP A 50 12.06 -5.98 9.63
CA TRP A 50 12.90 -5.16 10.50
C TRP A 50 14.31 -5.73 10.62
N SER A 51 14.46 -7.02 10.95
CA SER A 51 15.76 -7.65 11.19
C SER A 51 16.64 -7.72 9.93
N SER A 52 16.03 -7.83 8.76
CA SER A 52 16.73 -7.82 7.46
C SER A 52 17.02 -6.43 6.91
N ASN A 53 16.64 -5.35 7.61
CA ASN A 53 16.72 -3.97 7.10
C ASN A 53 16.03 -3.80 5.74
N TYR A 54 14.89 -4.48 5.56
CA TYR A 54 14.16 -4.47 4.31
C TYR A 54 13.71 -3.03 3.96
N LYS A 55 14.02 -2.61 2.73
CA LYS A 55 13.61 -1.32 2.17
C LYS A 55 12.49 -1.54 1.16
N LYS A 56 11.41 -0.78 1.32
CA LYS A 56 10.28 -0.75 0.40
C LYS A 56 10.31 0.57 -0.37
N ASP A 57 10.34 0.49 -1.69
CA ASP A 57 10.11 1.65 -2.54
C ASP A 57 8.60 1.92 -2.60
N ILE A 58 8.22 3.17 -2.29
CA ILE A 58 6.84 3.61 -2.28
C ILE A 58 6.72 4.77 -3.26
N PHE A 59 5.77 4.65 -4.19
CA PHE A 59 5.36 5.74 -5.08
C PHE A 59 3.98 6.25 -4.67
N SER A 60 3.86 7.57 -4.53
CA SER A 60 2.59 8.23 -4.23
C SER A 60 1.96 8.76 -5.51
N ASN A 61 0.90 8.12 -5.99
CA ASN A 61 0.16 8.59 -7.17
C ASN A 61 -0.46 9.99 -6.97
N ARG A 62 -0.75 10.38 -5.71
CA ARG A 62 -1.35 11.68 -5.39
C ARG A 62 -0.33 12.83 -5.50
N THR A 63 0.91 12.59 -5.10
CA THR A 63 1.95 13.64 -5.04
C THR A 63 3.00 13.51 -6.14
N GLY A 64 3.07 12.36 -6.83
CA GLY A 64 4.10 12.04 -7.81
C GLY A 64 5.48 11.76 -7.19
N ILE A 65 5.57 11.60 -5.87
CA ILE A 65 6.84 11.44 -5.15
C ILE A 65 7.13 9.95 -4.91
N SER A 66 8.38 9.56 -5.10
CA SER A 66 8.94 8.27 -4.71
C SER A 66 9.81 8.42 -3.45
N TYR A 67 9.69 7.49 -2.50
CA TYR A 67 10.57 7.42 -1.33
C TYR A 67 10.78 5.98 -0.87
N GLN A 68 11.86 5.75 -0.12
CA GLN A 68 12.12 4.45 0.52
C GLN A 68 11.61 4.46 1.96
N ALA A 69 10.95 3.38 2.37
CA ALA A 69 10.52 3.16 3.74
C ALA A 69 11.13 1.88 4.29
N SER A 70 11.47 1.87 5.58
CA SER A 70 11.95 0.70 6.32
C SER A 70 11.23 0.59 7.67
N TYR A 71 11.31 -0.58 8.28
CA TYR A 71 10.78 -0.82 9.62
C TYR A 71 11.86 -0.48 10.64
N SER A 72 11.49 0.19 11.72
CA SER A 72 12.36 0.49 12.86
C SER A 72 11.68 0.06 14.15
N ALA A 73 12.44 -0.51 15.08
CA ALA A 73 11.97 -0.76 16.43
C ALA A 73 12.09 0.54 17.24
N TYR A 74 11.07 0.85 18.01
CA TYR A 74 11.14 1.98 18.94
C TYR A 74 12.03 1.58 20.12
N SER A 75 13.15 2.27 20.32
CA SER A 75 13.99 2.08 21.51
C SER A 75 13.54 3.04 22.61
N LEU A 76 13.20 2.50 23.78
CA LEU A 76 12.93 3.25 25.02
C LEU A 76 14.24 3.47 25.77
N ASP A 77 15.23 4.11 25.15
CA ASP A 77 16.52 4.38 25.82
C ASP A 77 16.49 5.66 26.68
N HIS A 78 15.34 6.33 26.81
CA HIS A 78 15.18 7.56 27.58
C HIS A 78 13.84 7.66 28.31
N VAL A 79 13.66 6.86 29.37
CA VAL A 79 12.69 7.14 30.45
C VAL A 79 13.42 7.13 31.78
#